data_AF-A0A1W1YZP6-F1
#
_entry.id   AF-A0A1W1YZP6-F1
#
_cell.length_a   1.000
_cell.length_b   1.000
_cell.length_c   1.000
_cell.angle_alpha   90.00
_cell.angle_beta   90.00
_cell.angle_gamma   90.00
#
_symmetry.space_group_name_H-M   'P 1'
#
loop_
_entity.id
_entity.type
_entity.pdbx_description
1 polymer ?
#
loop_
_entity_poly.entity_id
_entity_poly.type
_entity_poly.pdbx_seq_one_letter_code
_entity_poly.pdbx_strand_id
1 'polypeptide(L)'
;MSHRVYIYNVAAPEQIRQSNCMLTEWGYDVPLLLQPLLIANGFVSGNIYNTHTDPENYGLYYNAPEGINNLKLFYEFLERHQDEMIDDVEKYQLAKQSLFEFLGKLEQPYFHVDAWDVFNMGDQGHQWQANELLKNIAINNAVIARAIENDDISLLDVSLFNRESVLGFTDFKSLLNYPDYDYGLKHIFELEVDDNDQTYGEVEHFQQNGLWGLKDAEGKVLVEPIYDEFYGFAGENLAVVLKNEKYGYIHKSGKVHIAPVYQDAFDFEGGVAVVKQDQKYGVINVQNAVVVPFKYNEIHTLDDEGNFTAKQHDKWGIIDSKGKTILAFELEHPVEEGSGYFHSKVTGKRNQIILNQYFKPIGEFPPSAIEYLGEGYLLVNPHKDSNQAMLFGRDGTMLEKGFEKIIRQTNFPNALILRKGKKYGTLGLQQQKVILPYEYDTLTDLLAYRNQKTTDFILAQKGDQKGIFDGNAENPNWLIPLDDYQDMIWLHEDCFAMQKTGKWGISNISENWFSDYEFDAVTRKMAVYGFAYAFKGSEVYVVDTNEIYPADKEMVREDIQGRYSDYYFNAEIVARLKVYIKS
;
A
#
# COMPACT_ATOMS: atom_id res chain seq x y z
N MET A 1 -2.47 -3.95 -6.13
CA MET A 1 -3.64 -4.09 -5.25
C MET A 1 -3.33 -3.29 -4.00
N SER A 2 -4.18 -2.33 -3.65
CA SER A 2 -4.08 -1.63 -2.37
C SER A 2 -4.36 -2.61 -1.25
N HIS A 3 -3.47 -2.71 -0.25
CA HIS A 3 -3.73 -3.48 0.95
C HIS A 3 -4.57 -2.63 1.91
N ARG A 4 -5.63 -3.21 2.48
CA ARG A 4 -6.67 -2.48 3.21
C ARG A 4 -7.01 -3.17 4.54
N VAL A 5 -7.34 -2.38 5.55
CA VAL A 5 -7.99 -2.81 6.79
C VAL A 5 -9.46 -2.40 6.72
N TYR A 6 -10.34 -3.33 7.10
CA TYR A 6 -11.78 -3.13 7.11
C TYR A 6 -12.32 -3.21 8.54
N ILE A 7 -13.36 -2.42 8.83
CA ILE A 7 -14.12 -2.54 10.08
C ILE A 7 -15.57 -2.81 9.75
N TYR A 8 -16.16 -3.83 10.37
CA TYR A 8 -17.56 -4.19 10.19
C TYR A 8 -18.32 -4.15 11.53
N ASN A 9 -19.61 -3.83 11.50
CA ASN A 9 -20.52 -4.06 12.62
C ASN A 9 -21.25 -5.39 12.40
N VAL A 10 -20.99 -6.36 13.27
CA VAL A 10 -21.32 -7.77 13.03
C VAL A 10 -22.00 -8.44 14.22
N ALA A 11 -22.89 -9.38 13.91
CA ALA A 11 -23.70 -10.06 14.93
C ALA A 11 -22.88 -10.96 15.86
N ALA A 12 -21.93 -11.71 15.30
CA ALA A 12 -21.11 -12.67 16.03
C ALA A 12 -19.86 -13.10 15.22
N PRO A 13 -18.81 -13.63 15.87
CA PRO A 13 -17.56 -14.04 15.23
C PRO A 13 -17.63 -15.33 14.38
N GLU A 14 -18.78 -16.00 14.28
CA GLU A 14 -18.84 -17.32 13.64
C GLU A 14 -19.45 -17.32 12.23
N GLN A 15 -20.27 -16.31 11.85
CA GLN A 15 -21.00 -16.31 10.56
C GLN A 15 -21.31 -14.91 10.03
N ILE A 16 -21.14 -14.71 8.72
CA ILE A 16 -21.64 -13.52 8.00
C ILE A 16 -23.17 -13.52 8.03
N ARG A 17 -23.77 -12.35 8.29
CA ARG A 17 -25.22 -12.14 8.20
C ARG A 17 -25.53 -10.96 7.30
N GLN A 18 -26.72 -10.96 6.69
CA GLN A 18 -27.22 -9.84 5.88
C GLN A 18 -27.30 -8.52 6.66
N SER A 19 -27.40 -8.59 7.98
CA SER A 19 -27.49 -7.42 8.86
C SER A 19 -26.13 -6.84 9.26
N ASN A 20 -25.03 -7.36 8.71
CA ASN A 20 -23.70 -6.83 8.95
C ASN A 20 -23.46 -5.61 8.04
N CYS A 21 -22.82 -4.58 8.58
CA CYS A 21 -22.52 -3.32 7.89
C CYS A 21 -21.00 -3.10 7.85
N MET A 22 -20.47 -2.60 6.73
CA MET A 22 -19.07 -2.19 6.61
C MET A 22 -18.94 -0.72 6.97
N LEU A 23 -18.14 -0.43 7.99
CA LEU A 23 -17.94 0.92 8.50
C LEU A 23 -16.78 1.60 7.81
N THR A 24 -15.66 0.90 7.62
CA THR A 24 -14.39 1.49 7.21
C THR A 24 -13.71 0.57 6.24
N GLU A 25 -13.06 1.17 5.25
CA GLU A 25 -12.10 0.53 4.37
C GLU A 25 -10.91 1.50 4.26
N TRP A 26 -9.76 1.13 4.82
CA TRP A 26 -8.65 2.08 4.95
C TRP A 26 -7.29 1.40 4.96
N GLY A 27 -6.34 1.98 4.20
CA GLY A 27 -4.94 1.57 4.00
C GLY A 27 -4.35 0.44 4.85
N TYR A 28 -3.21 0.68 5.52
CA TYR A 28 -2.44 -0.39 6.16
C TYR A 28 -2.72 -0.57 7.66
N ASP A 29 -3.44 0.37 8.30
CA ASP A 29 -3.75 0.35 9.73
C ASP A 29 -5.11 1.03 10.00
N VAL A 30 -5.70 0.78 11.18
CA VAL A 30 -6.92 1.45 11.64
C VAL A 30 -6.62 2.93 11.94
N PRO A 31 -7.34 3.89 11.34
CA PRO A 31 -7.16 5.31 11.61
C PRO A 31 -7.22 5.64 13.10
N LEU A 32 -6.24 6.41 13.61
CA LEU A 32 -6.14 6.71 15.04
C LEU A 32 -7.41 7.36 15.61
N LEU A 33 -8.08 8.22 14.85
CA LEU A 33 -9.32 8.90 15.26
C LEU A 33 -10.51 7.95 15.44
N LEU A 34 -10.46 6.74 14.88
CA LEU A 34 -11.47 5.69 15.04
C LEU A 34 -11.07 4.61 16.05
N GLN A 35 -9.80 4.52 16.44
CA GLN A 35 -9.34 3.54 17.43
C GLN A 35 -10.06 3.61 18.79
N PRO A 36 -10.62 4.74 19.26
CA PRO A 36 -11.47 4.75 20.45
C PRO A 36 -12.74 3.89 20.36
N LEU A 37 -13.16 3.47 19.16
CA LEU A 37 -14.22 2.45 18.97
C LEU A 37 -13.75 1.04 19.42
N LEU A 38 -12.44 0.83 19.50
CA LEU A 38 -11.79 -0.48 19.66
C LEU A 38 -11.09 -0.58 21.03
N ILE A 39 -11.87 -0.51 22.10
CA ILE A 39 -11.38 -0.40 23.48
C ILE A 39 -10.70 -1.67 24.03
N ALA A 40 -10.07 -1.53 25.21
CA ALA A 40 -9.10 -2.46 25.81
C ALA A 40 -9.58 -3.89 26.18
N ASN A 41 -10.72 -4.37 25.70
CA ASN A 41 -11.22 -5.73 25.91
C ASN A 41 -11.51 -6.48 24.60
N GLY A 42 -10.91 -6.02 23.49
CA GLY A 42 -10.98 -6.75 22.23
C GLY A 42 -10.32 -8.12 22.31
N PHE A 43 -10.73 -9.03 21.43
CA PHE A 43 -10.16 -10.36 21.35
C PHE A 43 -9.93 -10.79 19.90
N VAL A 44 -8.98 -11.69 19.70
CA VAL A 44 -8.68 -12.29 18.40
C VAL A 44 -9.55 -13.54 18.20
N SER A 45 -10.21 -13.65 17.06
CA SER A 45 -10.99 -14.83 16.66
C SER A 45 -10.90 -15.04 15.14
N GLY A 46 -11.47 -16.13 14.64
CA GLY A 46 -11.55 -16.41 13.21
C GLY A 46 -12.19 -15.25 12.46
N ASN A 47 -11.62 -14.90 11.32
CA ASN A 47 -12.18 -13.88 10.44
C ASN A 47 -13.41 -14.45 9.73
N ILE A 48 -14.52 -13.70 9.73
CA ILE A 48 -15.77 -14.14 9.09
C ILE A 48 -15.87 -13.66 7.64
N TYR A 49 -15.13 -12.62 7.27
CA TYR A 49 -15.01 -12.16 5.90
C TYR A 49 -13.76 -12.80 5.26
N ASN A 50 -13.84 -13.06 3.96
CA ASN A 50 -12.83 -13.80 3.19
C ASN A 50 -12.76 -15.31 3.51
N THR A 51 -13.70 -16.09 2.95
CA THR A 51 -13.76 -17.56 3.05
C THR A 51 -12.67 -18.26 2.24
N HIS A 52 -11.41 -17.90 2.46
CA HIS A 52 -10.28 -18.65 1.93
C HIS A 52 -10.11 -19.94 2.70
N THR A 53 -9.67 -21.01 2.04
CA THR A 53 -9.39 -22.33 2.64
C THR A 53 -8.16 -22.33 3.55
N ASP A 54 -7.73 -21.16 4.02
CA ASP A 54 -6.49 -20.97 4.75
C ASP A 54 -6.74 -21.18 6.26
N PRO A 55 -6.06 -22.13 6.92
CA PRO A 55 -6.28 -22.44 8.32
C PRO A 55 -5.85 -21.33 9.30
N GLU A 56 -5.17 -20.27 8.82
CA GLU A 56 -4.71 -19.15 9.65
C GLU A 56 -5.44 -17.82 9.37
N ASN A 57 -6.75 -17.80 9.19
CA ASN A 57 -7.49 -16.53 8.99
C ASN A 57 -8.06 -15.96 10.30
N TYR A 58 -7.50 -14.85 10.79
CA TYR A 58 -7.87 -14.22 12.06
C TYR A 58 -8.15 -12.73 11.92
N GLY A 59 -9.08 -12.22 12.72
CA GLY A 59 -9.33 -10.80 12.89
C GLY A 59 -9.65 -10.45 14.35
N LEU A 60 -9.95 -9.20 14.60
CA LEU A 60 -10.19 -8.69 15.95
C LEU A 60 -11.68 -8.41 16.14
N TYR A 61 -12.17 -8.57 17.36
CA TYR A 61 -13.56 -8.31 17.73
C TYR A 61 -13.62 -7.46 18.99
N TYR A 62 -14.47 -6.43 18.97
CA TYR A 62 -14.65 -5.47 20.05
C TYR A 62 -16.13 -5.24 20.33
N ASN A 63 -16.48 -4.87 21.57
CA ASN A 63 -17.86 -4.53 21.92
C ASN A 63 -18.27 -3.19 21.27
N ALA A 64 -19.25 -3.21 20.37
CA ALA A 64 -19.65 -2.02 19.62
C ALA A 64 -20.32 -0.95 20.50
N PRO A 65 -21.33 -1.26 21.34
CA PRO A 65 -21.93 -0.25 22.23
C PRO A 65 -20.94 0.46 23.16
N GLU A 66 -20.01 -0.27 23.77
CA GLU A 66 -18.97 0.31 24.64
C GLU A 66 -17.99 1.17 23.83
N GLY A 67 -17.60 0.70 22.65
CA GLY A 67 -16.73 1.45 21.72
C GLY A 67 -17.33 2.78 21.27
N ILE A 68 -18.61 2.78 20.87
CA ILE A 68 -19.32 4.01 20.45
C ILE A 68 -19.38 5.01 21.62
N ASN A 69 -19.68 4.54 22.83
CA ASN A 69 -19.70 5.39 24.01
C ASN A 69 -18.32 5.98 24.33
N ASN A 70 -17.25 5.20 24.19
CA ASN A 70 -15.88 5.66 24.42
C ASN A 70 -15.43 6.70 23.38
N LEU A 71 -15.75 6.48 22.09
CA LEU A 71 -15.51 7.47 21.04
C LEU A 71 -16.26 8.78 21.33
N LYS A 72 -17.50 8.69 21.84
CA LYS A 72 -18.26 9.88 22.24
C LYS A 72 -17.56 10.68 23.33
N LEU A 73 -17.05 10.01 24.37
CA LEU A 73 -16.27 10.67 25.43
C LEU A 73 -15.00 11.34 24.88
N PHE A 74 -14.35 10.71 23.91
CA PHE A 74 -13.18 11.28 23.26
C PHE A 74 -13.51 12.56 22.49
N TYR A 75 -14.61 12.59 21.73
CA TYR A 75 -15.02 13.79 20.99
C TYR A 75 -15.53 14.89 21.93
N GLU A 76 -16.25 14.54 23.00
CA GLU A 76 -16.63 15.50 24.04
C GLU A 76 -15.39 16.11 24.72
N PHE A 77 -14.34 15.32 24.95
CA PHE A 77 -13.06 15.82 25.46
C PHE A 77 -12.41 16.81 24.48
N LEU A 78 -12.30 16.47 23.20
CA LEU A 78 -11.75 17.39 22.18
C LEU A 78 -12.54 18.70 22.08
N GLU A 79 -13.87 18.62 22.14
CA GLU A 79 -14.78 19.77 22.10
C GLU A 79 -14.59 20.72 23.30
N ARG A 80 -14.32 20.19 24.50
CA ARG A 80 -14.00 21.04 25.68
C ARG A 80 -12.74 21.87 25.46
N HIS A 81 -11.80 21.38 24.66
CA HIS A 81 -10.52 22.02 24.33
C HIS A 81 -10.50 22.61 22.91
N GLN A 82 -11.67 22.90 22.33
CA GLN A 82 -11.80 23.33 20.93
C GLN A 82 -10.96 24.57 20.58
N ASP A 83 -10.80 25.53 21.50
CA ASP A 83 -10.06 26.78 21.27
C ASP A 83 -8.56 26.52 21.00
N GLU A 84 -8.02 25.39 21.50
CA GLU A 84 -6.63 25.00 21.31
C GLU A 84 -6.49 23.94 20.21
N MET A 85 -7.43 23.01 20.11
CA MET A 85 -7.32 21.80 19.29
C MET A 85 -8.00 21.86 17.92
N ILE A 86 -9.02 22.69 17.72
CA ILE A 86 -9.90 22.60 16.55
C ILE A 86 -9.80 23.89 15.74
N ASP A 87 -9.35 23.78 14.50
CA ASP A 87 -9.14 24.94 13.63
C ASP A 87 -10.46 25.43 13.01
N ASP A 88 -11.41 24.54 12.77
CA ASP A 88 -12.76 24.85 12.27
C ASP A 88 -13.82 24.16 13.12
N VAL A 89 -14.36 24.90 14.09
CA VAL A 89 -15.34 24.41 15.07
C VAL A 89 -16.67 24.05 14.40
N GLU A 90 -17.14 24.83 13.42
CA GLU A 90 -18.41 24.54 12.74
C GLU A 90 -18.31 23.23 11.96
N LYS A 91 -17.22 23.07 11.21
CA LYS A 91 -16.93 21.84 10.47
C LYS A 91 -16.78 20.63 11.40
N TYR A 92 -16.09 20.80 12.53
CA TYR A 92 -15.97 19.75 13.55
C TYR A 92 -17.33 19.31 14.09
N GLN A 93 -18.22 20.25 14.41
CA GLN A 93 -19.56 19.93 14.92
C GLN A 93 -20.38 19.14 13.89
N LEU A 94 -20.32 19.54 12.62
CA LEU A 94 -20.98 18.83 11.52
C LEU A 94 -20.42 17.41 11.38
N ALA A 95 -19.10 17.26 11.34
CA ALA A 95 -18.44 15.96 11.21
C ALA A 95 -18.78 15.03 12.38
N LYS A 96 -18.69 15.54 13.61
CA LYS A 96 -19.09 14.84 14.85
C LYS A 96 -20.55 14.41 14.78
N GLN A 97 -21.46 15.30 14.40
CA GLN A 97 -22.89 14.98 14.30
C GLN A 97 -23.14 13.84 13.31
N SER A 98 -22.60 13.94 12.10
CA SER A 98 -22.76 12.91 11.06
C SER A 98 -22.19 11.57 11.48
N LEU A 99 -20.99 11.56 12.09
CA LEU A 99 -20.35 10.35 12.59
C LEU A 99 -21.22 9.64 13.63
N PHE A 100 -21.73 10.35 14.64
CA PHE A 100 -22.55 9.75 15.69
C PHE A 100 -23.97 9.42 15.24
N GLU A 101 -24.52 10.12 14.24
CA GLU A 101 -25.77 9.72 13.60
C GLU A 101 -25.61 8.37 12.89
N PHE A 102 -24.52 8.19 12.13
CA PHE A 102 -24.19 6.93 11.49
C PHE A 102 -23.99 5.81 12.51
N LEU A 103 -23.11 6.00 13.50
CA LEU A 103 -22.84 5.00 14.53
C LEU A 103 -24.10 4.62 15.33
N GLY A 104 -25.04 5.55 15.49
CA GLY A 104 -26.32 5.31 16.15
C GLY A 104 -27.28 4.38 15.38
N LYS A 105 -27.05 4.15 14.08
CA LYS A 105 -27.82 3.21 13.24
C LYS A 105 -27.31 1.77 13.33
N LEU A 106 -26.14 1.56 13.94
CA LEU A 106 -25.50 0.25 14.03
C LEU A 106 -26.13 -0.59 15.15
N GLU A 107 -26.73 -1.73 14.77
CA GLU A 107 -27.50 -2.57 15.69
C GLU A 107 -26.74 -3.78 16.22
N GLN A 108 -25.60 -4.13 15.61
CA GLN A 108 -24.89 -5.36 15.96
C GLN A 108 -23.97 -5.17 17.18
N PRO A 109 -23.77 -6.23 18.00
CA PRO A 109 -23.01 -6.13 19.25
C PRO A 109 -21.50 -6.02 19.09
N TYR A 110 -20.93 -6.33 17.93
CA TYR A 110 -19.47 -6.34 17.75
C TYR A 110 -19.00 -5.42 16.62
N PHE A 111 -17.85 -4.78 16.82
CA PHE A 111 -16.99 -4.33 15.73
C PHE A 111 -15.98 -5.42 15.41
N HIS A 112 -15.85 -5.75 14.13
CA HIS A 112 -14.89 -6.71 13.62
C HIS A 112 -13.88 -6.00 12.73
N VAL A 113 -12.59 -6.10 13.10
CA VAL A 113 -11.48 -5.61 12.28
C VAL A 113 -10.94 -6.76 11.45
N ASP A 114 -11.08 -6.63 10.14
CA ASP A 114 -10.52 -7.52 9.13
C ASP A 114 -9.29 -6.85 8.51
N ALA A 115 -8.11 -7.41 8.77
CA ALA A 115 -6.84 -6.91 8.23
C ALA A 115 -6.17 -7.96 7.35
N TRP A 116 -6.94 -8.87 6.74
CA TRP A 116 -6.41 -9.98 5.95
C TRP A 116 -5.46 -9.53 4.82
N ASP A 117 -5.83 -8.49 4.07
CA ASP A 117 -5.01 -7.93 2.97
C ASP A 117 -3.65 -7.44 3.46
N VAL A 118 -3.61 -6.86 4.66
CA VAL A 118 -2.40 -6.34 5.30
C VAL A 118 -1.59 -7.49 5.91
N PHE A 119 -2.24 -8.43 6.59
CA PHE A 119 -1.55 -9.57 7.18
C PHE A 119 -0.85 -10.45 6.13
N ASN A 120 -1.36 -10.51 4.90
CA ASN A 120 -0.69 -11.21 3.80
C ASN A 120 0.60 -10.54 3.30
N MET A 121 0.94 -9.34 3.79
CA MET A 121 2.21 -8.69 3.47
C MET A 121 3.36 -9.16 4.36
N GLY A 122 3.05 -9.73 5.52
CA GLY A 122 4.04 -10.19 6.50
C GLY A 122 4.24 -11.70 6.44
N ASP A 123 5.46 -12.15 6.77
CA ASP A 123 5.80 -13.58 6.85
C ASP A 123 5.27 -14.27 8.13
N GLN A 124 4.64 -13.52 9.03
CA GLN A 124 4.11 -14.02 10.30
C GLN A 124 2.68 -14.56 10.12
N GLY A 125 2.29 -15.57 10.91
CA GLY A 125 0.91 -16.06 10.88
C GLY A 125 -0.11 -15.00 11.29
N HIS A 126 -1.31 -15.00 10.69
CA HIS A 126 -2.28 -13.91 10.92
C HIS A 126 -2.73 -13.84 12.38
N GLN A 127 -2.76 -14.96 13.11
CA GLN A 127 -3.06 -14.94 14.54
C GLN A 127 -2.04 -14.10 15.32
N TRP A 128 -0.75 -14.20 14.98
CA TRP A 128 0.29 -13.40 15.62
C TRP A 128 0.13 -11.93 15.26
N GLN A 129 -0.07 -11.63 13.97
CA GLN A 129 -0.26 -10.26 13.49
C GLN A 129 -1.51 -9.60 14.10
N ALA A 130 -2.62 -10.34 14.22
CA ALA A 130 -3.83 -9.90 14.89
C ALA A 130 -3.61 -9.60 16.38
N ASN A 131 -2.78 -10.39 17.07
CA ASN A 131 -2.40 -10.12 18.46
C ASN A 131 -1.50 -8.88 18.60
N GLU A 132 -0.63 -8.61 17.64
CA GLU A 132 0.18 -7.38 17.64
C GLU A 132 -0.69 -6.15 17.36
N LEU A 133 -1.58 -6.23 16.37
CA LEU A 133 -2.55 -5.16 16.08
C LEU A 133 -3.44 -4.86 17.30
N LEU A 134 -3.92 -5.90 17.99
CA LEU A 134 -4.70 -5.78 19.24
C LEU A 134 -3.91 -5.00 20.31
N LYS A 135 -2.63 -5.30 20.50
CA LYS A 135 -1.76 -4.58 21.45
C LYS A 135 -1.51 -3.14 21.04
N ASN A 136 -1.29 -2.89 19.75
CA ASN A 136 -1.04 -1.54 19.22
C ASN A 136 -2.24 -0.62 19.45
N ILE A 137 -3.44 -1.10 19.13
CA ILE A 137 -4.70 -0.38 19.39
C ILE A 137 -4.87 -0.11 20.89
N ALA A 138 -4.57 -1.10 21.74
CA ALA A 138 -4.65 -0.93 23.20
C ALA A 138 -3.66 0.12 23.74
N ILE A 139 -2.44 0.20 23.20
CA ILE A 139 -1.45 1.22 23.57
C ILE A 139 -1.97 2.61 23.22
N ASN A 140 -2.45 2.81 22.00
CA ASN A 140 -2.98 4.09 21.53
C ASN A 140 -4.19 4.53 22.37
N ASN A 141 -5.11 3.61 22.65
CA ASN A 141 -6.27 3.90 23.49
C ASN A 141 -5.89 4.21 24.95
N ALA A 142 -4.81 3.65 25.48
CA ALA A 142 -4.33 4.01 26.81
C ALA A 142 -3.82 5.47 26.86
N VAL A 143 -3.18 5.96 25.79
CA VAL A 143 -2.77 7.37 25.68
C VAL A 143 -3.99 8.28 25.66
N ILE A 144 -4.98 7.97 24.81
CA ILE A 144 -6.23 8.73 24.71
C ILE A 144 -7.01 8.71 26.03
N ALA A 145 -7.18 7.53 26.64
CA ALA A 145 -7.89 7.39 27.91
C ALA A 145 -7.23 8.25 29.01
N ARG A 146 -5.90 8.22 29.12
CA ARG A 146 -5.18 9.04 30.09
C ARG A 146 -5.38 10.55 29.85
N ALA A 147 -5.41 10.99 28.59
CA ALA A 147 -5.70 12.39 28.26
C ALA A 147 -7.13 12.79 28.68
N ILE A 148 -8.13 11.95 28.39
CA ILE A 148 -9.54 12.16 28.78
C ILE A 148 -9.69 12.18 30.31
N GLU A 149 -9.10 11.21 31.01
CA GLU A 149 -9.19 11.06 32.47
C GLU A 149 -8.59 12.24 33.24
N ASN A 150 -7.52 12.84 32.71
CA ASN A 150 -6.85 14.00 33.30
C ASN A 150 -7.35 15.33 32.73
N ASP A 151 -8.27 15.29 31.76
CA ASP A 151 -8.75 16.44 30.99
C ASP A 151 -7.60 17.32 30.45
N ASP A 152 -6.54 16.68 29.95
CA ASP A 152 -5.28 17.31 29.58
C ASP A 152 -4.85 16.92 28.15
N ILE A 153 -5.00 17.87 27.21
CA ILE A 153 -4.64 17.68 25.80
C ILE A 153 -3.15 17.51 25.56
N SER A 154 -2.27 17.97 26.48
CA SER A 154 -0.83 17.81 26.31
C SER A 154 -0.38 16.34 26.39
N LEU A 155 -1.25 15.48 26.94
CA LEU A 155 -1.03 14.04 27.02
C LEU A 155 -1.33 13.30 25.70
N LEU A 156 -1.95 13.97 24.72
CA LEU A 156 -2.06 13.51 23.33
C LEU A 156 -0.75 13.78 22.56
N ASP A 157 0.37 13.41 23.15
CA ASP A 157 1.68 13.51 22.52
C ASP A 157 1.86 12.39 21.48
N VAL A 158 2.05 12.77 20.21
CA VAL A 158 2.21 11.82 19.08
C VAL A 158 3.33 10.82 19.28
N SER A 159 4.37 11.15 20.06
CA SER A 159 5.49 10.25 20.36
C SER A 159 5.10 9.06 21.26
N LEU A 160 3.93 9.13 21.91
CA LEU A 160 3.43 8.09 22.80
C LEU A 160 2.52 7.08 22.09
N PHE A 161 2.07 7.40 20.88
CA PHE A 161 1.30 6.50 20.05
C PHE A 161 2.21 5.54 19.27
N ASN A 162 1.64 4.44 18.80
CA ASN A 162 2.30 3.58 17.82
C ASN A 162 2.60 4.40 16.55
N ARG A 163 3.85 4.31 16.06
CA ARG A 163 4.35 5.11 14.93
C ARG A 163 3.55 4.94 13.63
N GLU A 164 2.98 3.76 13.39
CA GLU A 164 2.24 3.49 12.16
C GLU A 164 0.93 4.28 12.10
N SER A 165 0.27 4.49 13.25
CA SER A 165 -1.02 5.18 13.33
C SER A 165 -0.92 6.72 13.30
N VAL A 166 0.30 7.30 13.39
CA VAL A 166 0.55 8.76 13.39
C VAL A 166 1.54 9.20 12.29
N LEU A 167 1.85 8.30 11.35
CA LEU A 167 2.88 8.51 10.35
C LEU A 167 2.58 9.76 9.49
N GLY A 168 3.51 10.72 9.49
CA GLY A 168 3.38 11.97 8.72
C GLY A 168 2.95 13.19 9.52
N PHE A 169 2.60 13.05 10.81
CA PHE A 169 2.21 14.16 11.68
C PHE A 169 3.24 14.42 12.79
N THR A 170 3.49 15.70 13.09
CA THR A 170 4.42 16.13 14.15
C THR A 170 3.76 16.38 15.49
N ASP A 171 2.44 16.50 15.52
CA ASP A 171 1.62 16.77 16.69
C ASP A 171 0.17 16.35 16.43
N PHE A 172 -0.59 16.13 17.51
CA PHE A 172 -1.94 15.58 17.43
C PHE A 172 -2.93 16.58 16.83
N LYS A 173 -2.72 17.89 17.06
CA LYS A 173 -3.57 18.93 16.50
C LYS A 173 -3.54 18.89 14.96
N SER A 174 -2.36 18.77 14.37
CA SER A 174 -2.19 18.67 12.93
C SER A 174 -2.86 17.41 12.35
N LEU A 175 -2.81 16.29 13.07
CA LEU A 175 -3.51 15.06 12.70
C LEU A 175 -5.03 15.24 12.76
N LEU A 176 -5.53 15.83 13.86
CA LEU A 176 -6.96 16.04 14.07
C LEU A 176 -7.59 16.93 12.99
N ASN A 177 -6.89 18.00 12.60
CA ASN A 177 -7.37 18.97 11.61
C ASN A 177 -6.96 18.63 10.17
N TYR A 178 -6.44 17.43 9.92
CA TYR A 178 -6.03 17.05 8.57
C TYR A 178 -7.26 16.96 7.64
N PRO A 179 -7.30 17.71 6.52
CA PRO A 179 -8.50 17.82 5.69
C PRO A 179 -9.03 16.50 5.11
N ASP A 180 -8.17 15.50 4.92
CA ASP A 180 -8.58 14.18 4.40
C ASP A 180 -9.07 13.23 5.50
N TYR A 181 -8.89 13.58 6.78
CA TYR A 181 -9.45 12.79 7.87
C TYR A 181 -10.85 13.29 8.25
N ASP A 182 -11.13 14.57 7.99
CA ASP A 182 -12.40 15.21 8.30
C ASP A 182 -12.90 14.90 9.72
N TYR A 183 -11.99 15.08 10.69
CA TYR A 183 -12.22 14.72 12.08
C TYR A 183 -12.70 13.28 12.28
N GLY A 184 -12.18 12.33 11.50
CA GLY A 184 -12.53 10.91 11.55
C GLY A 184 -13.68 10.50 10.62
N LEU A 185 -14.48 11.45 10.11
CA LEU A 185 -15.66 11.17 9.31
C LEU A 185 -15.31 10.51 7.96
N LYS A 186 -14.28 11.01 7.27
CA LYS A 186 -13.86 10.50 5.95
C LYS A 186 -13.37 9.05 5.95
N HIS A 187 -13.08 8.49 7.12
CA HIS A 187 -12.69 7.09 7.25
C HIS A 187 -13.89 6.13 7.31
N ILE A 188 -15.12 6.65 7.33
CA ILE A 188 -16.32 5.84 7.33
C ILE A 188 -16.76 5.63 5.88
N PHE A 189 -16.62 4.41 5.38
CA PHE A 189 -16.94 3.96 4.03
C PHE A 189 -18.40 4.25 3.64
N GLU A 190 -19.34 4.06 4.57
CA GLU A 190 -20.76 4.35 4.32
C GLU A 190 -21.05 5.87 4.27
N LEU A 191 -20.07 6.72 4.62
CA LEU A 191 -20.13 8.18 4.54
C LEU A 191 -19.20 8.76 3.46
N GLU A 192 -18.43 7.92 2.75
CA GLU A 192 -17.87 8.26 1.42
C GLU A 192 -18.96 8.29 0.33
N VAL A 193 -20.22 8.35 0.74
CA VAL A 193 -21.28 8.90 -0.07
C VAL A 193 -21.14 10.42 -0.02
N ASP A 194 -20.50 10.94 -1.08
CA ASP A 194 -20.63 12.27 -1.68
C ASP A 194 -21.54 13.25 -0.91
N ASP A 195 -21.05 14.47 -0.66
CA ASP A 195 -21.54 15.62 0.16
C ASP A 195 -23.01 16.10 -0.09
N ASN A 196 -23.93 15.22 -0.48
CA ASN A 196 -25.35 15.45 -0.73
C ASN A 196 -26.29 14.32 -0.24
N ASP A 197 -25.82 13.24 0.37
CA ASP A 197 -26.71 12.13 0.75
C ASP A 197 -27.31 12.27 2.16
N GLN A 198 -28.40 13.05 2.25
CA GLN A 198 -29.47 12.68 3.18
C GLN A 198 -30.14 11.40 2.66
N THR A 199 -29.64 10.25 3.11
CA THR A 199 -30.31 8.94 3.13
C THR A 199 -31.40 8.76 2.08
N TYR A 200 -31.03 8.54 0.82
CA TYR A 200 -31.96 7.92 -0.12
C TYR A 200 -31.89 6.41 0.09
N GLY A 201 -32.97 5.82 0.64
CA GLY A 201 -33.14 4.37 0.76
C GLY A 201 -32.94 3.65 -0.58
N GLU A 202 -33.00 2.32 -0.59
CA GLU A 202 -32.99 1.58 -1.86
C GLU A 202 -34.04 2.19 -2.81
N VAL A 203 -33.62 2.60 -4.01
CA VAL A 203 -34.52 3.16 -5.02
C VAL A 203 -34.66 2.17 -6.16
N GLU A 204 -35.84 2.13 -6.75
CA GLU A 204 -36.17 1.21 -7.83
C GLU A 204 -36.66 2.01 -9.05
N HIS A 205 -36.11 1.70 -10.23
CA HIS A 205 -36.66 2.17 -11.49
C HIS A 205 -37.96 1.42 -11.79
N PHE A 206 -39.01 2.15 -12.14
CA PHE A 206 -40.28 1.53 -12.52
C PHE A 206 -40.79 2.12 -13.83
N GLN A 207 -41.53 1.30 -14.59
CA GLN A 207 -42.08 1.69 -15.88
C GLN A 207 -43.60 1.72 -15.84
N GLN A 208 -44.19 2.79 -16.37
CA GLN A 208 -45.64 2.92 -16.56
C GLN A 208 -45.93 3.60 -17.90
N ASN A 209 -46.85 3.03 -18.68
CA ASN A 209 -47.23 3.53 -20.01
C ASN A 209 -46.03 3.70 -20.98
N GLY A 210 -44.98 2.90 -20.83
CA GLY A 210 -43.78 2.95 -21.65
C GLY A 210 -42.73 3.98 -21.20
N LEU A 211 -43.00 4.75 -20.15
CA LEU A 211 -42.07 5.73 -19.59
C LEU A 211 -41.54 5.27 -18.23
N TRP A 212 -40.32 5.68 -17.90
CA TRP A 212 -39.60 5.32 -16.68
C TRP A 212 -39.64 6.44 -15.65
N GLY A 213 -39.77 6.03 -14.39
CA GLY A 213 -39.73 6.87 -13.18
C GLY A 213 -38.93 6.20 -12.08
N LEU A 214 -38.86 6.85 -10.93
CA LEU A 214 -38.08 6.43 -9.76
C LEU A 214 -38.98 6.40 -8.52
N LYS A 215 -38.89 5.37 -7.71
CA LYS A 215 -39.56 5.26 -6.41
C LYS A 215 -38.57 4.80 -5.34
N ASP A 216 -38.85 5.10 -4.07
CA ASP A 216 -38.09 4.57 -2.94
C ASP A 216 -38.52 3.15 -2.55
N ALA A 217 -37.85 2.57 -1.55
CA ALA A 217 -38.05 1.22 -1.06
C ALA A 217 -39.48 0.99 -0.52
N GLU A 218 -40.10 2.04 0.01
CA GLU A 218 -41.48 2.04 0.48
C GLU A 218 -42.50 2.19 -0.66
N GLY A 219 -42.03 2.36 -1.90
CA GLY A 219 -42.84 2.48 -3.10
C GLY A 219 -43.41 3.89 -3.33
N LYS A 220 -42.94 4.90 -2.59
CA LYS A 220 -43.31 6.30 -2.84
C LYS A 220 -42.57 6.78 -4.08
N VAL A 221 -43.34 7.31 -5.03
CA VAL A 221 -42.81 7.86 -6.28
C VAL A 221 -41.99 9.12 -5.97
N LEU A 222 -40.68 9.03 -6.25
CA LEU A 222 -39.73 10.14 -6.18
C LEU A 222 -39.75 10.93 -7.49
N VAL A 223 -39.91 10.22 -8.61
CA VAL A 223 -39.98 10.77 -9.96
C VAL A 223 -41.06 10.05 -10.72
N GLU A 224 -42.05 10.80 -11.19
CA GLU A 224 -43.10 10.28 -12.04
C GLU A 224 -42.53 9.67 -13.33
N PRO A 225 -43.21 8.69 -13.95
CA PRO A 225 -42.73 8.04 -15.17
C PRO A 225 -42.79 9.01 -16.36
N ILE A 226 -41.68 9.68 -16.62
CA ILE A 226 -41.56 10.78 -17.61
C ILE A 226 -40.35 10.65 -18.55
N TYR A 227 -39.50 9.63 -18.36
CA TYR A 227 -38.30 9.39 -19.14
C TYR A 227 -38.50 8.26 -20.15
N ASP A 228 -37.92 8.40 -21.33
CA ASP A 228 -37.96 7.37 -22.38
C ASP A 228 -37.07 6.18 -22.00
N GLU A 229 -35.91 6.45 -21.39
CA GLU A 229 -34.99 5.45 -20.80
C GLU A 229 -34.42 5.96 -19.48
N PHE A 230 -34.07 5.03 -18.58
CA PHE A 230 -33.51 5.30 -17.27
C PHE A 230 -32.46 4.23 -16.97
N TYR A 231 -31.19 4.63 -16.91
CA TYR A 231 -30.05 3.74 -16.69
C TYR A 231 -29.77 3.55 -15.19
N GLY A 232 -28.89 2.59 -14.85
CA GLY A 232 -28.47 2.37 -13.47
C GLY A 232 -27.87 3.63 -12.83
N PHE A 233 -27.93 3.72 -11.51
CA PHE A 233 -27.10 4.68 -10.79
C PHE A 233 -25.64 4.19 -10.84
N ALA A 234 -24.74 5.11 -11.14
CA ALA A 234 -23.29 4.90 -11.19
C ALA A 234 -22.60 5.88 -10.21
N GLY A 235 -21.40 6.36 -10.56
CA GLY A 235 -20.66 7.34 -9.75
C GLY A 235 -21.53 8.53 -9.32
N GLU A 236 -21.22 9.07 -8.14
CA GLU A 236 -21.84 10.27 -7.57
C GLU A 236 -23.38 10.15 -7.41
N ASN A 237 -23.88 8.91 -7.31
CA ASN A 237 -25.32 8.59 -7.22
C ASN A 237 -26.13 9.18 -8.39
N LEU A 238 -25.52 9.31 -9.56
CA LEU A 238 -26.15 9.83 -10.76
C LEU A 238 -26.53 8.68 -11.69
N ALA A 239 -27.73 8.76 -12.27
CA ALA A 239 -28.18 7.90 -13.35
C ALA A 239 -28.36 8.70 -14.64
N VAL A 240 -27.97 8.10 -15.77
CA VAL A 240 -28.26 8.64 -17.09
C VAL A 240 -29.75 8.46 -17.40
N VAL A 241 -30.39 9.51 -17.91
CA VAL A 241 -31.81 9.48 -18.30
C VAL A 241 -32.02 10.06 -19.70
N LEU A 242 -32.87 9.41 -20.49
CA LEU A 242 -33.25 9.85 -21.83
C LEU A 242 -34.63 10.51 -21.80
N LYS A 243 -34.76 11.69 -22.38
CA LYS A 243 -36.05 12.36 -22.61
C LYS A 243 -36.03 13.15 -23.90
N ASN A 244 -37.00 12.90 -24.78
CA ASN A 244 -37.13 13.59 -26.08
C ASN A 244 -35.82 13.54 -26.89
N GLU A 245 -35.22 12.35 -27.01
CA GLU A 245 -33.96 12.11 -27.73
C GLU A 245 -32.72 12.85 -27.16
N LYS A 246 -32.82 13.32 -25.91
CA LYS A 246 -31.71 13.98 -25.20
C LYS A 246 -31.39 13.27 -23.89
N TYR A 247 -30.11 13.17 -23.59
CA TYR A 247 -29.60 12.59 -22.36
C TYR A 247 -29.29 13.65 -21.31
N GLY A 248 -29.57 13.33 -20.06
CA GLY A 248 -29.24 14.12 -18.87
C GLY A 248 -28.96 13.21 -17.68
N TYR A 249 -28.86 13.79 -16.50
CA TYR A 249 -28.49 13.07 -15.28
C TYR A 249 -29.46 13.39 -14.16
N ILE A 250 -29.87 12.36 -13.45
CA ILE A 250 -30.73 12.46 -12.28
C ILE A 250 -30.02 11.86 -11.07
N HIS A 251 -30.11 12.54 -9.94
CA HIS A 251 -29.58 12.05 -8.68
C HIS A 251 -30.53 11.01 -8.08
N LYS A 252 -30.00 10.08 -7.28
CA LYS A 252 -30.76 9.03 -6.56
C LYS A 252 -31.92 9.57 -5.72
N SER A 253 -31.85 10.84 -5.34
CA SER A 253 -32.94 11.59 -4.71
C SER A 253 -34.18 11.83 -5.56
N GLY A 254 -34.11 11.55 -6.86
CA GLY A 254 -35.08 11.98 -7.85
C GLY A 254 -34.94 13.45 -8.27
N LYS A 255 -33.89 14.16 -7.84
CA LYS A 255 -33.63 15.53 -8.30
C LYS A 255 -32.91 15.48 -9.63
N VAL A 256 -33.39 16.24 -10.61
CA VAL A 256 -32.67 16.44 -11.88
C VAL A 256 -31.37 17.17 -11.58
N HIS A 257 -30.24 16.51 -11.82
CA HIS A 257 -28.91 17.07 -11.62
C HIS A 257 -28.49 17.87 -12.85
N ILE A 258 -28.60 17.24 -14.02
CA ILE A 258 -28.36 17.87 -15.32
C ILE A 258 -29.56 17.57 -16.21
N ALA A 259 -30.23 18.63 -16.69
CA ALA A 259 -31.38 18.46 -17.56
C ALA A 259 -31.00 17.70 -18.85
N PRO A 260 -31.93 16.93 -19.46
CA PRO A 260 -31.68 16.27 -20.74
C PRO A 260 -31.36 17.26 -21.87
N VAL A 261 -30.07 17.40 -22.21
CA VAL A 261 -29.55 18.35 -23.22
C VAL A 261 -28.55 17.73 -24.19
N TYR A 262 -27.91 16.62 -23.81
CA TYR A 262 -26.87 15.97 -24.59
C TYR A 262 -27.44 15.02 -25.65
N GLN A 263 -26.72 14.84 -26.75
CA GLN A 263 -27.08 13.88 -27.81
C GLN A 263 -26.75 12.44 -27.42
N ASP A 264 -25.85 12.27 -26.45
CA ASP A 264 -25.39 11.00 -25.89
C ASP A 264 -24.70 11.30 -24.56
N ALA A 265 -24.70 10.34 -23.64
CA ALA A 265 -24.13 10.51 -22.31
C ALA A 265 -23.71 9.15 -21.73
N PHE A 266 -22.50 9.09 -21.18
CA PHE A 266 -22.01 7.97 -20.39
C PHE A 266 -22.17 8.26 -18.90
N ASP A 267 -22.05 7.23 -18.08
CA ASP A 267 -22.10 7.34 -16.63
C ASP A 267 -20.99 8.28 -16.11
N PHE A 268 -21.25 8.87 -14.93
CA PHE A 268 -20.19 9.55 -14.21
C PHE A 268 -19.26 8.52 -13.55
N GLU A 269 -17.97 8.72 -13.72
CA GLU A 269 -16.88 7.92 -13.15
C GLU A 269 -15.77 8.89 -12.69
N GLY A 270 -15.38 8.84 -11.42
CA GLY A 270 -14.32 9.70 -10.88
C GLY A 270 -14.59 11.21 -11.02
N GLY A 271 -15.85 11.63 -10.86
CA GLY A 271 -16.28 13.04 -10.92
C GLY A 271 -16.42 13.64 -12.33
N VAL A 272 -16.31 12.82 -13.39
CA VAL A 272 -16.43 13.26 -14.78
C VAL A 272 -17.29 12.30 -15.62
N ALA A 273 -17.88 12.82 -16.69
CA ALA A 273 -18.65 12.01 -17.64
C ALA A 273 -18.36 12.40 -19.09
N VAL A 274 -18.30 11.38 -19.96
CA VAL A 274 -18.21 11.58 -21.40
C VAL A 274 -19.60 11.88 -21.96
N VAL A 275 -19.75 12.98 -22.68
CA VAL A 275 -21.02 13.42 -23.26
C VAL A 275 -20.86 13.86 -24.70
N LYS A 276 -21.95 13.81 -25.48
CA LYS A 276 -21.96 14.23 -26.88
C LYS A 276 -22.80 15.48 -27.09
N GLN A 277 -22.22 16.45 -27.77
CA GLN A 277 -22.90 17.65 -28.25
C GLN A 277 -22.40 17.99 -29.64
N ASP A 278 -23.28 18.47 -30.52
CA ASP A 278 -22.94 18.88 -31.89
C ASP A 278 -22.16 17.81 -32.67
N GLN A 279 -22.55 16.53 -32.50
CA GLN A 279 -21.94 15.35 -33.12
C GLN A 279 -20.48 15.06 -32.69
N LYS A 280 -20.00 15.70 -31.62
CA LYS A 280 -18.66 15.49 -31.05
C LYS A 280 -18.77 15.12 -29.58
N TYR A 281 -17.83 14.32 -29.11
CA TYR A 281 -17.68 13.99 -27.70
C TYR A 281 -16.74 14.98 -27.01
N GLY A 282 -17.06 15.26 -25.75
CA GLY A 282 -16.28 15.99 -24.77
C GLY A 282 -16.50 15.38 -23.39
N VAL A 283 -15.90 15.98 -22.37
CA VAL A 283 -16.02 15.53 -20.99
C VAL A 283 -16.51 16.69 -20.13
N ILE A 284 -17.48 16.42 -19.27
CA ILE A 284 -18.00 17.36 -18.28
C ILE A 284 -17.66 16.88 -16.88
N ASN A 285 -17.56 17.81 -15.93
CA ASN A 285 -17.55 17.47 -14.51
C ASN A 285 -18.97 17.42 -13.94
N VAL A 286 -19.11 17.04 -12.68
CA VAL A 286 -20.41 16.94 -12.00
C VAL A 286 -21.18 18.28 -11.93
N GLN A 287 -20.51 19.43 -12.01
CA GLN A 287 -21.18 20.75 -12.12
C GLN A 287 -21.61 21.09 -13.55
N ASN A 288 -21.55 20.13 -14.47
CA ASN A 288 -21.85 20.31 -15.90
C ASN A 288 -20.89 21.28 -16.61
N ALA A 289 -19.71 21.53 -16.05
CA ALA A 289 -18.68 22.34 -16.70
C ALA A 289 -17.86 21.46 -17.64
N VAL A 290 -17.64 21.95 -18.87
CA VAL A 290 -16.84 21.25 -19.88
C VAL A 290 -15.37 21.28 -19.48
N VAL A 291 -14.81 20.12 -19.13
CA VAL A 291 -13.39 19.95 -18.79
C VAL A 291 -12.57 19.50 -20.01
N VAL A 292 -13.18 18.77 -20.94
CA VAL A 292 -12.60 18.42 -22.24
C VAL A 292 -13.53 18.91 -23.37
N PRO A 293 -13.07 19.78 -24.29
CA PRO A 293 -13.92 20.34 -25.34
C PRO A 293 -14.54 19.30 -26.28
N PHE A 294 -15.76 19.58 -26.75
CA PHE A 294 -16.50 18.80 -27.76
C PHE A 294 -15.83 18.84 -29.15
N LYS A 295 -14.74 18.09 -29.34
CA LYS A 295 -13.99 18.06 -30.61
C LYS A 295 -13.63 16.65 -31.10
N TYR A 296 -13.91 15.62 -30.30
CA TYR A 296 -13.51 14.24 -30.60
C TYR A 296 -14.65 13.47 -31.27
N ASN A 297 -14.29 12.52 -32.13
CA ASN A 297 -15.26 11.66 -32.81
C ASN A 297 -15.81 10.59 -31.87
N GLU A 298 -14.96 10.09 -30.97
CA GLU A 298 -15.26 9.10 -29.92
C GLU A 298 -14.32 9.39 -28.74
N ILE A 299 -14.76 9.11 -27.51
CA ILE A 299 -13.95 9.16 -26.28
C ILE A 299 -14.45 8.03 -25.39
N HIS A 300 -13.53 7.29 -24.75
CA HIS A 300 -13.83 6.30 -23.72
C HIS A 300 -12.89 6.52 -22.53
N THR A 301 -13.37 6.26 -21.31
CA THR A 301 -12.52 6.18 -20.10
C THR A 301 -11.43 5.13 -20.33
N LEU A 302 -10.19 5.45 -19.98
CA LEU A 302 -9.06 4.55 -20.16
C LEU A 302 -8.61 3.91 -18.84
N ASP A 303 -8.60 4.67 -17.75
CA ASP A 303 -8.17 4.23 -16.41
C ASP A 303 -8.84 5.07 -15.30
N ASP A 304 -8.67 4.61 -14.06
CA ASP A 304 -9.18 5.28 -12.86
C ASP A 304 -8.42 6.57 -12.49
N GLU A 305 -7.32 6.89 -13.20
CA GLU A 305 -6.54 8.13 -13.01
C GLU A 305 -7.09 9.32 -13.82
N GLY A 306 -8.20 9.11 -14.54
CA GLY A 306 -8.87 10.13 -15.33
C GLY A 306 -8.24 10.37 -16.70
N ASN A 307 -7.55 9.38 -17.26
CA ASN A 307 -7.11 9.41 -18.66
C ASN A 307 -8.18 8.83 -19.59
N PHE A 308 -8.17 9.27 -20.84
CA PHE A 308 -9.13 8.86 -21.86
C PHE A 308 -8.44 8.40 -23.14
N THR A 309 -8.99 7.36 -23.76
CA THR A 309 -8.70 7.01 -25.15
C THR A 309 -9.68 7.76 -26.05
N ALA A 310 -9.16 8.58 -26.96
CA ALA A 310 -9.98 9.45 -27.79
C ALA A 310 -9.67 9.26 -29.27
N LYS A 311 -10.65 9.54 -30.13
CA LYS A 311 -10.53 9.46 -31.58
C LYS A 311 -10.63 10.83 -32.23
N GLN A 312 -9.63 11.17 -33.03
CA GLN A 312 -9.59 12.39 -33.83
C GLN A 312 -9.04 12.07 -35.24
N HIS A 313 -9.70 12.56 -36.28
CA HIS A 313 -9.31 12.29 -37.69
C HIS A 313 -9.11 10.80 -38.00
N ASP A 314 -10.02 9.95 -37.51
CA ASP A 314 -10.00 8.48 -37.67
C ASP A 314 -8.80 7.76 -37.05
N LYS A 315 -8.06 8.43 -36.17
CA LYS A 315 -6.97 7.85 -35.39
C LYS A 315 -7.21 8.00 -33.90
N TRP A 316 -6.68 7.06 -33.13
CA TRP A 316 -6.78 7.00 -31.68
C TRP A 316 -5.50 7.50 -31.01
N GLY A 317 -5.67 8.15 -29.87
CA GLY A 317 -4.61 8.63 -28.99
C GLY A 317 -5.11 8.70 -27.55
N ILE A 318 -4.27 9.18 -26.65
CA ILE A 318 -4.58 9.31 -25.22
C ILE A 318 -4.57 10.78 -24.82
N ILE A 319 -5.56 11.19 -24.03
CA ILE A 319 -5.65 12.53 -23.45
C ILE A 319 -5.81 12.43 -21.93
N ASP A 320 -5.28 13.42 -21.21
CA ASP A 320 -5.50 13.55 -19.76
C ASP A 320 -6.88 14.14 -19.45
N SER A 321 -7.20 14.25 -18.16
CA SER A 321 -8.45 14.83 -17.63
C SER A 321 -8.71 16.29 -18.01
N LYS A 322 -7.70 16.99 -18.56
CA LYS A 322 -7.80 18.37 -19.07
C LYS A 322 -7.81 18.42 -20.60
N GLY A 323 -7.86 17.27 -21.27
CA GLY A 323 -7.87 17.14 -22.72
C GLY A 323 -6.52 17.39 -23.39
N LYS A 324 -5.42 17.37 -22.62
CA LYS A 324 -4.06 17.47 -23.17
C LYS A 324 -3.65 16.11 -23.72
N THR A 325 -3.12 16.10 -24.94
CA THR A 325 -2.60 14.87 -25.57
C THR A 325 -1.40 14.32 -24.80
N ILE A 326 -1.53 13.08 -24.32
CA ILE A 326 -0.46 12.25 -23.75
C ILE A 326 0.18 11.42 -24.87
N LEU A 327 -0.65 10.73 -25.67
CA LEU A 327 -0.22 9.93 -26.81
C LEU A 327 -0.85 10.47 -28.10
N ALA A 328 -0.04 10.69 -29.13
CA ALA A 328 -0.48 11.24 -30.40
C ALA A 328 -1.56 10.37 -31.07
N PHE A 329 -2.45 11.01 -31.84
CA PHE A 329 -3.53 10.36 -32.58
C PHE A 329 -3.00 9.65 -33.83
N GLU A 330 -2.34 8.51 -33.64
CA GLU A 330 -1.69 7.74 -34.71
C GLU A 330 -2.18 6.29 -34.78
N LEU A 331 -2.85 5.80 -33.73
CA LEU A 331 -3.30 4.41 -33.61
C LEU A 331 -4.57 4.14 -34.43
N GLU A 332 -4.74 2.90 -34.90
CA GLU A 332 -5.95 2.48 -35.64
C GLU A 332 -7.12 2.07 -34.73
N HIS A 333 -6.80 1.63 -33.51
CA HIS A 333 -7.74 1.11 -32.52
C HIS A 333 -7.59 1.87 -31.20
N PRO A 334 -8.62 1.89 -30.34
CA PRO A 334 -8.50 2.49 -29.02
C PRO A 334 -7.40 1.81 -28.20
N VAL A 335 -6.81 2.58 -27.30
CA VAL A 335 -5.99 2.02 -26.22
C VAL A 335 -6.95 1.44 -25.17
N GLU A 336 -6.61 0.25 -24.68
CA GLU A 336 -7.32 -0.49 -23.64
C GLU A 336 -6.36 -0.76 -22.48
N GLU A 337 -6.88 -0.81 -21.26
CA GLU A 337 -6.11 -1.15 -20.07
C GLU A 337 -5.91 -2.67 -19.95
N GLY A 338 -4.68 -3.07 -19.59
CA GLY A 338 -4.31 -4.41 -19.16
C GLY A 338 -3.77 -4.40 -17.73
N SER A 339 -3.32 -5.55 -17.22
CA SER A 339 -2.82 -5.66 -15.84
C SER A 339 -1.48 -4.93 -15.64
N GLY A 340 -1.52 -3.63 -15.34
CA GLY A 340 -0.34 -2.76 -15.09
C GLY A 340 0.32 -2.21 -16.36
N TYR A 341 -0.35 -2.28 -17.51
CA TYR A 341 0.12 -1.77 -18.79
C TYR A 341 -1.07 -1.43 -19.70
N PHE A 342 -0.81 -0.78 -20.83
CA PHE A 342 -1.85 -0.46 -21.81
C PHE A 342 -1.55 -1.09 -23.16
N HIS A 343 -2.58 -1.34 -23.96
CA HIS A 343 -2.39 -1.91 -25.29
C HIS A 343 -3.38 -1.40 -26.33
N SER A 344 -2.96 -1.43 -27.60
CA SER A 344 -3.84 -1.16 -28.74
C SER A 344 -3.72 -2.29 -29.76
N LYS A 345 -4.88 -2.77 -30.24
CA LYS A 345 -4.95 -3.79 -31.28
C LYS A 345 -4.30 -3.28 -32.57
N VAL A 346 -3.76 -4.21 -33.35
CA VAL A 346 -3.25 -3.96 -34.70
C VAL A 346 -4.00 -4.84 -35.69
N THR A 347 -4.60 -4.22 -36.71
CA THR A 347 -5.47 -4.90 -37.66
C THR A 347 -4.77 -6.10 -38.31
N GLY A 348 -5.36 -7.29 -38.18
CA GLY A 348 -4.84 -8.52 -38.80
C GLY A 348 -3.61 -9.13 -38.12
N LYS A 349 -3.17 -8.60 -36.97
CA LYS A 349 -2.06 -9.15 -36.18
C LYS A 349 -2.53 -9.67 -34.82
N ARG A 350 -1.86 -10.72 -34.34
CA ARG A 350 -2.03 -11.21 -32.95
C ARG A 350 -1.34 -10.30 -31.95
N ASN A 351 -0.19 -9.74 -32.34
CA ASN A 351 0.58 -8.84 -31.50
C ASN A 351 -0.09 -7.47 -31.47
N GLN A 352 -0.01 -6.83 -30.33
CA GLN A 352 -0.63 -5.53 -30.04
C GLN A 352 0.47 -4.54 -29.69
N ILE A 353 0.21 -3.25 -29.94
CA ILE A 353 1.11 -2.19 -29.48
C ILE A 353 1.00 -2.15 -27.96
N ILE A 354 2.09 -2.38 -27.25
CA ILE A 354 2.14 -2.36 -25.79
C ILE A 354 2.76 -1.04 -25.34
N LEU A 355 2.12 -0.41 -24.35
CA LEU A 355 2.62 0.76 -23.65
C LEU A 355 2.75 0.42 -22.17
N ASN A 356 3.79 0.94 -21.51
CA ASN A 356 3.89 0.84 -20.06
C ASN A 356 2.88 1.78 -19.35
N GLN A 357 2.86 1.73 -18.02
CA GLN A 357 1.95 2.56 -17.20
C GLN A 357 2.10 4.08 -17.44
N TYR A 358 3.23 4.54 -18.00
CA TYR A 358 3.48 5.94 -18.33
C TYR A 358 3.19 6.25 -19.81
N PHE A 359 2.43 5.39 -20.48
CA PHE A 359 2.06 5.48 -21.89
C PHE A 359 3.26 5.53 -22.85
N LYS A 360 4.40 4.93 -22.45
CA LYS A 360 5.56 4.79 -23.33
C LYS A 360 5.45 3.49 -24.12
N PRO A 361 5.48 3.55 -25.47
CA PRO A 361 5.40 2.35 -26.29
C PRO A 361 6.69 1.53 -26.12
N ILE A 362 6.55 0.22 -25.90
CA ILE A 362 7.69 -0.72 -25.81
C ILE A 362 7.84 -1.60 -27.06
N GLY A 363 6.79 -1.71 -27.89
CA GLY A 363 6.80 -2.48 -29.13
C GLY A 363 5.49 -3.24 -29.39
N GLU A 364 5.50 -4.09 -30.43
CA GLU A 364 4.37 -4.96 -30.76
C GLU A 364 4.59 -6.37 -30.18
N PHE A 365 3.81 -6.76 -29.18
CA PHE A 365 3.94 -8.05 -28.50
C PHE A 365 2.58 -8.69 -28.24
N PRO A 366 2.50 -10.02 -28.05
CA PRO A 366 1.26 -10.65 -27.60
C PRO A 366 0.99 -10.26 -26.13
N PRO A 367 -0.22 -9.77 -25.78
CA PRO A 367 -0.55 -9.40 -24.40
C PRO A 367 -0.27 -10.50 -23.37
N SER A 368 -0.48 -11.77 -23.75
CA SER A 368 -0.22 -12.94 -22.90
C SER A 368 1.25 -13.16 -22.53
N ALA A 369 2.19 -12.44 -23.16
CA ALA A 369 3.61 -12.49 -22.83
C ALA A 369 4.04 -11.32 -21.95
N ILE A 370 3.17 -10.35 -21.69
CA ILE A 370 3.49 -9.17 -20.89
C ILE A 370 3.30 -9.51 -19.42
N GLU A 371 4.31 -9.17 -18.63
CA GLU A 371 4.27 -9.23 -17.19
C GLU A 371 4.68 -7.86 -16.64
N TYR A 372 3.85 -7.29 -15.79
CA TYR A 372 4.12 -6.04 -15.08
C TYR A 372 4.98 -6.31 -13.85
N LEU A 373 6.07 -5.56 -13.70
CA LEU A 373 7.01 -5.70 -12.59
C LEU A 373 6.93 -4.55 -11.55
N GLY A 374 5.93 -3.66 -11.67
CA GLY A 374 5.86 -2.44 -10.86
C GLY A 374 6.48 -1.22 -11.55
N GLU A 375 6.07 -0.01 -11.17
CA GLU A 375 6.73 1.26 -11.53
C GLU A 375 7.05 1.43 -13.02
N GLY A 376 6.21 0.92 -13.92
CA GLY A 376 6.33 1.04 -15.36
C GLY A 376 7.36 0.12 -16.01
N TYR A 377 7.94 -0.82 -15.26
CA TYR A 377 8.80 -1.88 -15.80
C TYR A 377 7.94 -3.02 -16.35
N LEU A 378 8.25 -3.43 -17.58
CA LEU A 378 7.55 -4.54 -18.23
C LEU A 378 8.54 -5.62 -18.65
N LEU A 379 8.21 -6.85 -18.29
CA LEU A 379 8.86 -8.05 -18.80
C LEU A 379 8.03 -8.60 -19.96
N VAL A 380 8.66 -8.74 -21.11
CA VAL A 380 8.14 -9.57 -22.21
C VAL A 380 8.74 -10.95 -22.06
N ASN A 381 7.92 -11.89 -21.60
CA ASN A 381 8.28 -13.29 -21.48
C ASN A 381 8.52 -13.92 -22.87
N PRO A 382 9.35 -14.98 -22.95
CA PRO A 382 9.50 -15.76 -24.17
C PRO A 382 8.14 -16.20 -24.74
N HIS A 383 7.97 -16.04 -26.04
CA HIS A 383 6.73 -16.32 -26.76
C HIS A 383 7.05 -16.85 -28.16
N LYS A 384 6.02 -17.07 -28.99
CA LYS A 384 6.16 -17.70 -30.30
C LYS A 384 7.17 -16.99 -31.23
N ASP A 385 7.25 -15.67 -31.15
CA ASP A 385 8.06 -14.85 -32.05
C ASP A 385 9.46 -14.51 -31.47
N SER A 386 9.68 -14.77 -30.18
CA SER A 386 10.98 -14.59 -29.51
C SER A 386 11.17 -15.60 -28.38
N ASN A 387 12.27 -16.36 -28.42
CA ASN A 387 12.66 -17.28 -27.35
C ASN A 387 13.43 -16.60 -26.20
N GLN A 388 13.62 -15.28 -26.26
CA GLN A 388 14.35 -14.51 -25.26
C GLN A 388 13.40 -13.62 -24.46
N ALA A 389 13.59 -13.60 -23.15
CA ALA A 389 12.99 -12.59 -22.29
C ALA A 389 13.58 -11.21 -22.61
N MET A 390 12.75 -10.17 -22.55
CA MET A 390 13.13 -8.78 -22.77
C MET A 390 12.55 -7.92 -21.65
N LEU A 391 13.36 -7.08 -21.04
CA LEU A 391 12.96 -6.19 -19.95
C LEU A 391 12.99 -4.75 -20.44
N PHE A 392 11.89 -4.04 -20.23
CA PHE A 392 11.69 -2.65 -20.64
C PHE A 392 11.57 -1.72 -19.43
N GLY A 393 12.10 -0.51 -19.59
CA GLY A 393 12.13 0.52 -18.56
C GLY A 393 10.97 1.50 -18.65
N ARG A 394 11.02 2.50 -17.78
CA ARG A 394 9.98 3.53 -17.58
C ARG A 394 9.82 4.46 -18.76
N ASP A 395 10.90 4.70 -19.49
CA ASP A 395 10.91 5.50 -20.71
C ASP A 395 10.53 4.69 -21.97
N GLY A 396 10.25 3.39 -21.80
CA GLY A 396 9.93 2.46 -22.88
C GLY A 396 11.15 1.83 -23.54
N THR A 397 12.37 2.12 -23.10
CA THR A 397 13.58 1.53 -23.67
C THR A 397 13.81 0.10 -23.17
N MET A 398 14.38 -0.75 -24.03
CA MET A 398 14.77 -2.11 -23.65
C MET A 398 16.05 -2.05 -22.82
N LEU A 399 15.96 -2.41 -21.54
CA LEU A 399 17.06 -2.39 -20.59
C LEU A 399 17.93 -3.64 -20.71
N GLU A 400 17.29 -4.80 -20.82
CA GLU A 400 17.99 -6.08 -20.85
C GLU A 400 17.27 -7.14 -21.70
N LYS A 401 18.04 -8.08 -22.25
CA LYS A 401 17.50 -9.19 -23.05
C LYS A 401 18.30 -10.48 -22.92
N GLY A 402 17.64 -11.60 -23.22
CA GLY A 402 18.27 -12.91 -23.32
C GLY A 402 18.72 -13.51 -21.98
N PHE A 403 18.13 -13.05 -20.86
CA PHE A 403 18.25 -13.72 -19.57
C PHE A 403 17.19 -14.82 -19.46
N GLU A 404 17.49 -15.91 -18.75
CA GLU A 404 16.57 -17.03 -18.62
C GLU A 404 15.68 -16.92 -17.38
N LYS A 405 16.10 -16.15 -16.37
CA LYS A 405 15.38 -16.06 -15.09
C LYS A 405 15.61 -14.73 -14.37
N ILE A 406 14.54 -14.19 -13.79
CA ILE A 406 14.59 -13.19 -12.71
C ILE A 406 14.58 -13.94 -11.38
N ILE A 407 15.52 -13.65 -10.49
CA ILE A 407 15.55 -14.23 -9.14
C ILE A 407 14.62 -13.42 -8.26
N ARG A 408 13.45 -13.98 -7.97
CA ARG A 408 12.38 -13.30 -7.20
C ARG A 408 12.46 -13.53 -5.69
N GLN A 409 13.39 -14.37 -5.25
CA GLN A 409 13.62 -14.64 -3.82
C GLN A 409 14.45 -13.56 -3.11
N THR A 410 14.59 -12.37 -3.70
CA THR A 410 15.39 -11.28 -3.15
C THR A 410 14.52 -10.05 -2.94
N ASN A 411 14.69 -9.36 -1.82
CA ASN A 411 13.89 -8.23 -1.37
C ASN A 411 14.63 -6.91 -1.61
N PHE A 412 15.08 -6.70 -2.84
CA PHE A 412 15.74 -5.45 -3.21
C PHE A 412 14.72 -4.42 -3.69
N PRO A 413 14.57 -3.27 -3.00
CA PRO A 413 13.66 -2.23 -3.45
C PRO A 413 14.08 -1.63 -4.80
N ASN A 414 15.38 -1.57 -5.12
CA ASN A 414 15.87 -0.86 -6.31
C ASN A 414 16.71 -1.72 -7.26
N ALA A 415 16.71 -3.05 -7.12
CA ALA A 415 17.53 -3.92 -7.95
C ALA A 415 16.83 -5.23 -8.35
N LEU A 416 17.15 -5.74 -9.54
CA LEU A 416 16.72 -7.06 -10.01
C LEU A 416 17.94 -7.93 -10.29
N ILE A 417 17.97 -9.13 -9.69
CA ILE A 417 18.95 -10.14 -10.06
C ILE A 417 18.45 -10.92 -11.26
N LEU A 418 19.27 -10.93 -12.30
CA LEU A 418 19.00 -11.61 -13.56
C LEU A 418 20.05 -12.71 -13.79
N ARG A 419 19.61 -13.85 -14.32
CA ARG A 419 20.51 -14.96 -14.67
C ARG A 419 20.66 -15.08 -16.19
N LYS A 420 21.92 -15.20 -16.63
CA LYS A 420 22.32 -15.55 -18.00
C LYS A 420 23.23 -16.78 -17.97
N GLY A 421 22.75 -17.91 -18.49
CA GLY A 421 23.42 -19.19 -18.43
C GLY A 421 23.61 -19.68 -16.98
N LYS A 422 24.86 -19.71 -16.51
CA LYS A 422 25.23 -20.07 -15.13
C LYS A 422 25.67 -18.87 -14.28
N LYS A 423 25.62 -17.67 -14.84
CA LYS A 423 26.09 -16.45 -14.19
C LYS A 423 24.95 -15.49 -13.90
N TYR A 424 25.12 -14.72 -12.84
CA TYR A 424 24.17 -13.75 -12.34
C TYR A 424 24.73 -12.35 -12.52
N GLY A 425 23.84 -11.39 -12.79
CA GLY A 425 24.11 -9.96 -12.82
C GLY A 425 22.95 -9.22 -12.18
N THR A 426 23.14 -7.92 -11.94
CA THR A 426 22.13 -7.07 -11.30
C THR A 426 21.78 -5.90 -12.20
N LEU A 427 20.50 -5.68 -12.42
CA LEU A 427 19.96 -4.47 -13.01
C LEU A 427 19.51 -3.52 -11.90
N GLY A 428 20.01 -2.29 -11.90
CA GLY A 428 19.49 -1.24 -11.04
C GLY A 428 18.21 -0.65 -11.65
N LEU A 429 17.12 -0.68 -10.90
CA LEU A 429 15.83 -0.14 -11.33
C LEU A 429 15.94 1.37 -11.50
N GLN A 430 16.36 2.13 -10.49
CA GLN A 430 16.48 3.59 -10.59
C GLN A 430 17.43 4.04 -11.71
N GLN A 431 18.58 3.37 -11.86
CA GLN A 431 19.56 3.70 -12.88
C GLN A 431 19.19 3.18 -14.27
N GLN A 432 18.19 2.30 -14.38
CA GLN A 432 17.74 1.64 -15.62
C GLN A 432 18.90 1.02 -16.42
N LYS A 433 19.84 0.35 -15.74
CA LYS A 433 21.01 -0.28 -16.36
C LYS A 433 21.57 -1.41 -15.52
N VAL A 434 22.39 -2.25 -16.13
CA VAL A 434 23.18 -3.25 -15.40
C VAL A 434 24.20 -2.55 -14.50
N ILE A 435 24.12 -2.81 -13.21
CA ILE A 435 25.03 -2.29 -12.18
C ILE A 435 26.04 -3.35 -11.72
N LEU A 436 25.73 -4.65 -11.89
CA LEU A 436 26.68 -5.75 -11.78
C LEU A 436 26.63 -6.65 -13.02
N PRO A 437 27.77 -6.89 -13.71
CA PRO A 437 27.80 -7.70 -14.92
C PRO A 437 27.50 -9.18 -14.64
N TYR A 438 27.14 -9.93 -15.70
CA TYR A 438 26.80 -11.36 -15.62
C TYR A 438 28.04 -12.26 -15.47
N GLU A 439 28.75 -12.14 -14.36
CA GLU A 439 29.98 -12.90 -14.09
C GLU A 439 30.01 -13.61 -12.73
N TYR A 440 29.00 -13.38 -11.90
CA TYR A 440 28.91 -13.89 -10.53
C TYR A 440 28.27 -15.28 -10.50
N ASP A 441 28.77 -16.14 -9.63
CA ASP A 441 28.24 -17.49 -9.42
C ASP A 441 27.00 -17.48 -8.53
N THR A 442 26.95 -16.57 -7.56
CA THR A 442 25.77 -16.26 -6.75
C THR A 442 25.72 -14.76 -6.45
N LEU A 443 24.50 -14.26 -6.32
CA LEU A 443 24.18 -12.93 -5.80
C LEU A 443 23.04 -13.14 -4.82
N THR A 444 23.23 -12.77 -3.56
CA THR A 444 22.29 -13.06 -2.47
C THR A 444 21.96 -11.79 -1.71
N ASP A 445 20.68 -11.62 -1.41
CA ASP A 445 20.20 -10.55 -0.54
C ASP A 445 20.60 -10.82 0.91
N LEU A 446 21.22 -9.83 1.53
CA LEU A 446 21.61 -9.91 2.94
C LEU A 446 20.48 -9.54 3.91
N LEU A 447 19.34 -9.02 3.41
CA LEU A 447 18.23 -8.49 4.20
C LEU A 447 18.73 -7.55 5.31
N ALA A 448 19.75 -6.77 4.98
CA ALA A 448 20.38 -5.84 5.89
C ALA A 448 19.54 -4.58 6.00
N TYR A 449 19.60 -3.93 7.17
CA TYR A 449 18.89 -2.70 7.46
C TYR A 449 19.89 -1.57 7.67
N ARG A 450 19.63 -0.42 7.04
CA ARG A 450 20.36 0.83 7.25
C ARG A 450 19.38 1.96 7.55
N ASN A 451 19.54 2.69 8.65
CA ASN A 451 18.64 3.75 9.11
C ASN A 451 17.16 3.30 9.14
N GLN A 452 16.90 2.11 9.68
CA GLN A 452 15.56 1.48 9.75
C GLN A 452 14.91 1.18 8.39
N LYS A 453 15.68 1.20 7.29
CA LYS A 453 15.21 0.83 5.95
C LYS A 453 15.93 -0.41 5.46
N THR A 454 15.23 -1.25 4.69
CA THR A 454 15.87 -2.35 3.96
C THR A 454 16.88 -1.78 2.96
N THR A 455 17.99 -2.49 2.81
CA THR A 455 19.09 -2.08 1.94
C THR A 455 19.08 -2.87 0.64
N ASP A 456 19.80 -2.37 -0.36
CA ASP A 456 20.10 -3.10 -1.59
C ASP A 456 21.46 -3.85 -1.48
N PHE A 457 21.83 -4.34 -0.29
CA PHE A 457 23.13 -5.00 -0.08
C PHE A 457 23.15 -6.42 -0.64
N ILE A 458 24.04 -6.62 -1.59
CA ILE A 458 24.20 -7.88 -2.31
C ILE A 458 25.51 -8.53 -1.88
N LEU A 459 25.41 -9.73 -1.31
CA LEU A 459 26.56 -10.63 -1.17
C LEU A 459 26.84 -11.25 -2.53
N ALA A 460 27.97 -10.86 -3.12
CA ALA A 460 28.41 -11.32 -4.43
C ALA A 460 29.51 -12.36 -4.30
N GLN A 461 29.36 -13.49 -4.99
CA GLN A 461 30.39 -14.54 -5.06
C GLN A 461 30.86 -14.77 -6.49
N LYS A 462 32.18 -14.85 -6.68
CA LYS A 462 32.83 -15.16 -7.95
C LYS A 462 33.99 -16.12 -7.71
N GLY A 463 33.78 -17.40 -8.02
CA GLY A 463 34.67 -18.48 -7.59
C GLY A 463 34.79 -18.54 -6.07
N ASP A 464 36.03 -18.49 -5.57
CA ASP A 464 36.33 -18.47 -4.13
C ASP A 464 36.31 -17.05 -3.54
N GLN A 465 36.09 -16.01 -4.36
CA GLN A 465 36.03 -14.63 -3.89
C GLN A 465 34.61 -14.23 -3.49
N LYS A 466 34.50 -13.45 -2.41
CA LYS A 466 33.26 -12.85 -1.91
C LYS A 466 33.43 -11.36 -1.72
N GLY A 467 32.33 -10.60 -1.76
CA GLY A 467 32.30 -9.18 -1.44
C GLY A 467 30.88 -8.68 -1.23
N ILE A 468 30.74 -7.48 -0.68
CA ILE A 468 29.45 -6.81 -0.47
C ILE A 468 29.34 -5.62 -1.43
N PHE A 469 28.31 -5.65 -2.25
CA PHE A 469 27.96 -4.56 -3.15
C PHE A 469 26.70 -3.86 -2.65
N ASP A 470 26.71 -2.53 -2.59
CA ASP A 470 25.53 -1.73 -2.33
C ASP A 470 24.86 -1.40 -3.67
N GLY A 471 23.68 -1.97 -3.90
CA GLY A 471 22.83 -1.68 -5.04
C GLY A 471 22.12 -0.33 -4.98
N ASN A 472 22.46 0.54 -4.01
CA ASN A 472 21.88 1.85 -3.79
C ASN A 472 21.57 2.60 -5.10
N ALA A 473 20.35 3.12 -5.14
CA ALA A 473 19.73 3.70 -6.31
C ALA A 473 20.44 4.97 -6.86
N GLU A 474 21.14 5.72 -6.00
CA GLU A 474 21.89 6.92 -6.36
C GLU A 474 23.34 6.62 -6.72
N ASN A 475 24.02 5.80 -5.90
CA ASN A 475 25.44 5.54 -6.04
C ASN A 475 25.80 4.07 -5.77
N PRO A 476 25.57 3.17 -6.75
CA PRO A 476 25.87 1.76 -6.58
C PRO A 476 27.39 1.54 -6.54
N ASN A 477 27.88 0.87 -5.49
CA ASN A 477 29.31 0.74 -5.25
C ASN A 477 29.67 -0.53 -4.47
N TRP A 478 30.96 -0.88 -4.48
CA TRP A 478 31.49 -1.92 -3.61
C TRP A 478 31.73 -1.35 -2.21
N LEU A 479 30.95 -1.83 -1.24
CA LEU A 479 31.19 -1.57 0.17
C LEU A 479 32.40 -2.36 0.67
N ILE A 480 32.44 -3.64 0.29
CA ILE A 480 33.57 -4.54 0.54
C ILE A 480 33.91 -5.20 -0.79
N PRO A 481 35.06 -4.86 -1.41
CA PRO A 481 35.48 -5.43 -2.69
C PRO A 481 35.60 -6.96 -2.65
N LEU A 482 35.57 -7.59 -3.84
CA LEU A 482 35.85 -9.02 -3.96
C LEU A 482 37.26 -9.36 -3.46
N ASP A 483 37.34 -10.27 -2.50
CA ASP A 483 38.58 -10.85 -1.99
C ASP A 483 38.34 -12.32 -1.58
N ASP A 484 39.40 -13.04 -1.20
CA ASP A 484 39.40 -14.46 -0.80
C ASP A 484 38.78 -14.73 0.59
N TYR A 485 37.71 -14.00 0.94
CA TYR A 485 37.00 -14.20 2.21
C TYR A 485 36.37 -15.58 2.29
N GLN A 486 36.73 -16.31 3.35
CA GLN A 486 36.16 -17.63 3.65
C GLN A 486 34.69 -17.52 4.02
N ASP A 487 34.31 -16.46 4.75
CA ASP A 487 32.93 -16.19 5.13
C ASP A 487 32.68 -14.71 5.45
N MET A 488 31.41 -14.29 5.44
CA MET A 488 30.99 -12.92 5.72
C MET A 488 29.66 -12.88 6.47
N ILE A 489 29.54 -12.01 7.48
CA ILE A 489 28.34 -11.84 8.30
C ILE A 489 28.00 -10.36 8.34
N TRP A 490 26.78 -9.99 7.96
CA TRP A 490 26.23 -8.67 8.28
C TRP A 490 25.90 -8.61 9.78
N LEU A 491 26.43 -7.60 10.48
CA LEU A 491 26.25 -7.45 11.93
C LEU A 491 25.12 -6.49 12.25
N HIS A 492 25.24 -5.23 11.81
CA HIS A 492 24.30 -4.14 12.06
C HIS A 492 24.62 -2.98 11.14
N GLU A 493 23.63 -2.34 10.50
CA GLU A 493 23.84 -1.17 9.64
C GLU A 493 24.98 -1.43 8.63
N ASP A 494 26.08 -0.69 8.74
CA ASP A 494 27.27 -0.74 7.88
C ASP A 494 28.41 -1.60 8.42
N CYS A 495 28.10 -2.41 9.43
CA CYS A 495 29.07 -3.25 10.11
C CYS A 495 29.02 -4.69 9.61
N PHE A 496 30.18 -5.22 9.21
CA PHE A 496 30.34 -6.57 8.68
C PHE A 496 31.52 -7.27 9.34
N ALA A 497 31.37 -8.56 9.62
CA ALA A 497 32.48 -9.44 9.95
C ALA A 497 32.90 -10.24 8.71
N MET A 498 34.19 -10.34 8.47
CA MET A 498 34.77 -11.10 7.36
C MET A 498 35.78 -12.09 7.89
N GLN A 499 35.77 -13.32 7.37
CA GLN A 499 36.74 -14.34 7.75
C GLN A 499 37.83 -14.48 6.69
N LYS A 500 39.09 -14.39 7.12
CA LYS A 500 40.27 -14.63 6.30
C LYS A 500 41.28 -15.43 7.13
N THR A 501 41.93 -16.41 6.50
CA THR A 501 42.91 -17.31 7.15
C THR A 501 42.46 -17.93 8.49
N GLY A 502 41.16 -18.21 8.62
CA GLY A 502 40.54 -18.81 9.80
C GLY A 502 40.22 -17.82 10.93
N LYS A 503 40.51 -16.53 10.76
CA LYS A 503 40.23 -15.47 11.73
C LYS A 503 39.24 -14.47 11.18
N TRP A 504 38.48 -13.84 12.06
CA TRP A 504 37.51 -12.81 11.75
C TRP A 504 38.10 -11.42 11.99
N GLY A 505 37.90 -10.53 11.03
CA GLY A 505 38.06 -9.09 11.16
C GLY A 505 36.70 -8.41 11.00
N ILE A 506 36.54 -7.24 11.59
CA ILE A 506 35.28 -6.50 11.64
C ILE A 506 35.51 -5.12 11.03
N SER A 507 34.58 -4.68 10.20
CA SER A 507 34.61 -3.38 9.53
C SER A 507 33.34 -2.62 9.80
N ASN A 508 33.46 -1.31 10.00
CA ASN A 508 32.38 -0.35 9.80
C ASN A 508 32.75 0.53 8.61
N ILE A 509 32.01 0.38 7.51
CA ILE A 509 32.31 1.05 6.25
C ILE A 509 32.10 2.56 6.34
N SER A 510 31.02 3.00 6.98
CA SER A 510 30.67 4.43 7.10
C SER A 510 31.68 5.22 7.92
N GLU A 511 32.32 4.56 8.89
CA GLU A 511 33.36 5.16 9.76
C GLU A 511 34.78 4.94 9.22
N ASN A 512 34.92 4.27 8.07
CA ASN A 512 36.21 3.87 7.49
C ASN A 512 37.12 3.18 8.52
N TRP A 513 36.53 2.30 9.33
CA TRP A 513 37.21 1.61 10.44
C TRP A 513 37.24 0.10 10.19
N PHE A 514 38.39 -0.51 10.51
CA PHE A 514 38.63 -1.93 10.30
C PHE A 514 39.51 -2.49 11.43
N SER A 515 39.12 -3.63 12.00
CA SER A 515 39.89 -4.35 13.01
C SER A 515 40.86 -5.35 12.38
N ASP A 516 41.95 -5.71 13.07
CA ASP A 516 42.78 -6.83 12.65
C ASP A 516 41.98 -8.16 12.58
N TYR A 517 42.46 -9.10 11.77
CA TYR A 517 41.93 -10.46 11.69
C TYR A 517 42.44 -11.31 12.86
N GLU A 518 41.83 -11.14 14.03
CA GLU A 518 42.30 -11.78 15.26
C GLU A 518 41.24 -12.57 16.02
N PHE A 519 39.96 -12.40 15.67
CA PHE A 519 38.87 -13.05 16.36
C PHE A 519 38.64 -14.48 15.87
N ASP A 520 38.42 -15.41 16.79
CA ASP A 520 38.12 -16.81 16.50
C ASP A 520 36.68 -17.02 16.03
N ALA A 521 35.76 -16.17 16.49
CA ALA A 521 34.36 -16.18 16.09
C ALA A 521 33.76 -14.78 16.26
N VAL A 522 32.70 -14.52 15.49
CA VAL A 522 31.84 -13.35 15.64
C VAL A 522 30.38 -13.80 15.57
N THR A 523 29.52 -13.22 16.39
CA THR A 523 28.08 -13.52 16.42
C THR A 523 27.29 -12.25 16.72
N ARG A 524 26.12 -12.11 16.11
CA ARG A 524 25.21 -10.99 16.40
C ARG A 524 24.60 -11.14 17.78
N LYS A 525 24.19 -10.03 18.40
CA LYS A 525 23.34 -9.97 19.59
C LYS A 525 22.26 -8.91 19.37
N MET A 526 21.35 -8.80 20.34
CA MET A 526 20.43 -7.66 20.38
C MET A 526 21.22 -6.34 20.41
N ALA A 527 20.80 -5.33 19.65
CA ALA A 527 21.47 -4.03 19.52
C ALA A 527 21.22 -3.12 20.75
N VAL A 528 21.55 -3.61 21.95
CA VAL A 528 21.48 -2.89 23.22
C VAL A 528 22.86 -2.95 23.87
N TYR A 529 23.56 -1.81 23.94
CA TYR A 529 25.00 -1.75 24.28
C TYR A 529 25.84 -2.60 23.31
N GLY A 530 25.97 -2.13 22.06
CA GLY A 530 26.57 -2.87 20.95
C GLY A 530 25.65 -3.92 20.31
N PHE A 531 26.10 -4.52 19.22
CA PHE A 531 25.28 -5.37 18.34
C PHE A 531 25.90 -6.72 17.97
N ALA A 532 27.15 -6.97 18.35
CA ALA A 532 27.77 -8.29 18.18
C ALA A 532 28.77 -8.61 19.30
N TYR A 533 29.07 -9.89 19.45
CA TYR A 533 30.20 -10.37 20.22
C TYR A 533 31.31 -10.88 19.31
N ALA A 534 32.55 -10.51 19.62
CA ALA A 534 33.75 -11.00 18.98
C ALA A 534 34.62 -11.73 20.01
N PHE A 535 35.14 -12.91 19.66
CA PHE A 535 35.86 -13.76 20.60
C PHE A 535 37.35 -13.84 20.25
N LYS A 536 38.24 -13.67 21.24
CA LYS A 536 39.69 -13.82 21.07
C LYS A 536 40.25 -14.68 22.20
N GLY A 537 40.43 -15.96 21.92
CA GLY A 537 40.71 -16.98 22.92
C GLY A 537 39.55 -17.12 23.91
N SER A 538 39.85 -16.92 25.20
CA SER A 538 38.86 -16.87 26.30
C SER A 538 38.18 -15.52 26.46
N GLU A 539 38.73 -14.45 25.87
CA GLU A 539 38.18 -13.10 26.00
C GLU A 539 37.02 -12.87 25.04
N VAL A 540 36.03 -12.11 25.51
CA VAL A 540 34.85 -11.71 24.75
C VAL A 540 34.80 -10.19 24.69
N TYR A 541 34.58 -9.67 23.49
CA TYR A 541 34.47 -8.25 23.22
C TYR A 541 33.08 -7.95 22.67
N VAL A 542 32.53 -6.80 23.05
CA VAL A 542 31.37 -6.20 22.40
C VAL A 542 31.86 -5.43 21.18
N VAL A 543 31.12 -5.58 20.09
CA VAL A 543 31.26 -4.79 18.88
C VAL A 543 30.14 -3.76 18.90
N ASP A 544 30.53 -2.50 18.85
CA ASP A 544 29.64 -1.36 18.69
C ASP A 544 30.04 -0.57 17.43
N THR A 545 29.32 0.50 17.12
CA THR A 545 29.45 1.20 15.83
C THR A 545 30.88 1.71 15.60
N ASN A 546 31.55 2.19 16.65
CA ASN A 546 32.84 2.88 16.52
C ASN A 546 33.99 2.18 17.24
N GLU A 547 33.72 1.12 17.99
CA GLU A 547 34.73 0.48 18.82
C GLU A 547 34.43 -1.00 19.12
N ILE A 548 35.50 -1.70 19.46
CA ILE A 548 35.45 -3.04 20.05
C ILE A 548 36.04 -2.94 21.44
N TYR A 549 35.27 -3.29 22.46
CA TYR A 549 35.69 -3.18 23.86
C TYR A 549 35.36 -4.45 24.65
N PRO A 550 36.07 -4.75 25.74
CA PRO A 550 35.81 -5.94 26.55
C PRO A 550 34.36 -5.99 27.04
N ALA A 551 33.73 -7.16 26.94
CA ALA A 551 32.33 -7.33 27.30
C ALA A 551 32.11 -7.29 28.83
N ASP A 552 31.06 -6.62 29.29
CA ASP A 552 30.67 -6.73 30.70
C ASP A 552 30.05 -8.11 30.99
N LYS A 553 30.47 -8.74 32.10
CA LYS A 553 30.04 -10.11 32.43
C LYS A 553 28.58 -10.20 32.88
N GLU A 554 28.02 -9.15 33.50
CA GLU A 554 26.59 -9.14 33.81
C GLU A 554 25.77 -9.02 32.53
N MET A 555 26.14 -8.11 31.64
CA MET A 555 25.48 -7.97 30.34
C MET A 555 25.50 -9.28 29.55
N VAL A 556 26.65 -9.96 29.48
CA VAL A 556 26.73 -11.28 28.80
C VAL A 556 25.84 -12.32 29.48
N ARG A 557 25.68 -12.26 30.81
CA ARG A 557 24.79 -13.16 31.56
C ARG A 557 23.32 -12.87 31.22
N GLU A 558 22.93 -11.60 31.14
CA GLU A 558 21.58 -11.17 30.77
C GLU A 558 21.23 -11.61 29.35
N ASP A 559 22.13 -11.41 28.38
CA ASP A 559 21.89 -11.77 26.98
C ASP A 559 21.67 -13.29 26.78
N ILE A 560 22.40 -14.13 27.51
CA ILE A 560 22.22 -15.60 27.46
C ILE A 560 20.93 -16.04 28.15
N GLN A 561 20.48 -15.31 29.17
CA GLN A 561 19.25 -15.65 29.92
C GLN A 561 18.00 -14.99 29.32
N GLY A 562 18.19 -14.01 28.44
CA GLY A 562 17.14 -13.24 27.81
C GLY A 562 16.30 -14.06 26.85
N ARG A 563 15.05 -13.61 26.63
CA ARG A 563 14.07 -14.27 25.73
C ARG A 563 14.55 -14.39 24.28
N TYR A 564 15.58 -13.63 23.89
CA TYR A 564 16.10 -13.59 22.53
C TYR A 564 17.41 -14.38 22.33
N SER A 565 17.94 -15.03 23.38
CA SER A 565 19.21 -15.79 23.30
C SER A 565 19.21 -16.79 22.14
N ASP A 566 18.12 -17.55 21.98
CA ASP A 566 18.04 -18.61 20.97
C ASP A 566 17.99 -18.09 19.52
N TYR A 567 17.66 -16.81 19.31
CA TYR A 567 17.68 -16.18 17.99
C TYR A 567 19.10 -15.80 17.54
N TYR A 568 19.98 -15.50 18.50
CA TYR A 568 21.31 -14.96 18.23
C TYR A 568 22.42 -15.98 18.45
N PHE A 569 22.26 -16.89 19.41
CA PHE A 569 23.35 -17.74 19.88
C PHE A 569 23.03 -19.22 19.69
N ASN A 570 23.90 -19.90 18.95
CA ASN A 570 23.90 -21.37 18.91
C ASN A 570 24.56 -21.96 20.17
N ALA A 571 24.43 -23.28 20.35
CA ALA A 571 24.95 -23.96 21.54
C ALA A 571 26.47 -23.78 21.77
N GLU A 572 27.26 -23.67 20.71
CA GLU A 572 28.71 -23.44 20.79
C GLU A 572 29.02 -22.03 21.33
N ILE A 573 28.37 -21.01 20.77
CA ILE A 573 28.48 -19.62 21.22
C ILE A 573 28.07 -19.49 22.69
N VAL A 574 26.93 -20.07 23.08
CA VAL A 574 26.46 -20.06 24.48
C VAL A 574 27.49 -20.72 25.41
N ALA A 575 28.12 -21.82 24.99
CA ALA A 575 29.15 -22.48 25.79
C ALA A 575 30.38 -21.58 25.99
N ARG A 576 30.84 -20.89 24.95
CA ARG A 576 31.96 -19.93 25.03
C ARG A 576 31.63 -18.76 25.96
N LEU A 577 30.46 -18.16 25.83
CA LEU A 577 30.04 -17.04 26.69
C LEU A 577 29.92 -17.48 28.16
N LYS A 578 29.43 -18.69 28.44
CA LYS A 578 29.40 -19.25 29.81
C LYS A 578 30.78 -19.46 30.43
N VAL A 579 31.79 -19.78 29.62
CA VAL A 579 33.18 -19.87 30.08
C VAL A 579 33.70 -18.48 30.45
N TYR A 580 33.45 -17.48 29.60
CA TYR A 580 33.86 -16.09 29.82
C TYR A 580 33.29 -15.50 31.11
N ILE A 581 32.02 -15.76 31.42
CA ILE A 581 31.39 -15.28 32.67
C ILE A 581 32.06 -15.89 33.93
N LYS A 582 32.71 -17.06 33.82
CA LYS A 582 33.30 -17.80 34.95
C LYS A 582 34.78 -17.52 35.19
N SER A 583 35.55 -17.27 34.14
CA SER A 583 36.87 -16.61 34.25
C SER A 583 36.69 -15.22 34.83
#